data_AF-A0A085VPA7-F1
#
_entry.id   AF-A0A085VPA7-F1
#
_cell.length_a   1.000
_cell.length_b   1.000
_cell.length_c   1.000
_cell.angle_alpha   90.00
_cell.angle_beta   90.00
_cell.angle_gamma   90.00
#
_symmetry.space_group_name_H-M   'P 1'
#
loop_
_entity.id
_entity.type
_entity.pdbx_description
1 polymer ?
#
loop_
_entity_poly.entity_id
_entity_poly.type
_entity_poly.pdbx_seq_one_letter_code
_entity_poly.pdbx_strand_id
1 'polypeptide(L)'
;MIEARSVTQYGLDIRYAMGVGFYHPPHDEHYSLEFFCAGFDLAVCNWEAIRAYMEYEVHSLKEIQDPLELQNPCDPPHEGLHTFYNARERMRRRRKNREVGFFYPFWWYLYHVLTLWTLPNYLTEWEIRRIKSIGRAVIPDAMQRWSEPLPPEQWAKPSAELVRLSQAVKNLRGKRPSQNLASRFAEVQQLDQQ
;
A
#
# COMPACT_ATOMS: atom_id res chain seq x y z
N MET A 1 2.67 -8.59 17.42
CA MET A 1 2.76 -9.76 16.53
C MET A 1 2.66 -11.00 17.40
N ILE A 2 1.85 -11.98 17.00
CA ILE A 2 1.54 -13.17 17.79
C ILE A 2 1.92 -14.40 16.96
N GLU A 3 2.69 -15.30 17.55
CA GLU A 3 3.00 -16.61 16.99
C GLU A 3 2.29 -17.66 17.83
N ALA A 4 1.39 -18.42 17.20
CA ALA A 4 0.74 -19.56 17.83
C ALA A 4 1.25 -20.85 17.17
N ARG A 5 1.74 -21.77 17.99
CA ARG A 5 2.14 -23.11 17.55
C ARG A 5 1.19 -24.13 18.14
N SER A 6 0.60 -24.97 17.30
CA SER A 6 -0.23 -26.09 17.73
C SER A 6 0.29 -27.39 17.12
N VAL A 7 0.18 -28.49 17.87
CA VAL A 7 0.55 -29.82 17.38
C VAL A 7 -0.74 -30.57 17.10
N THR A 8 -0.93 -30.99 15.85
CA THR A 8 -2.09 -31.78 15.41
C THR A 8 -1.66 -33.19 15.02
N GLN A 9 -2.62 -34.10 14.87
CA GLN A 9 -2.35 -35.46 14.37
C GLN A 9 -1.69 -35.50 12.97
N TYR A 10 -1.74 -34.39 12.22
CA TYR A 10 -1.15 -34.24 10.89
C TYR A 10 0.20 -33.51 10.90
N GLY A 11 0.71 -33.10 12.07
CA GLY A 11 1.99 -32.40 12.23
C GLY A 11 1.88 -31.06 12.95
N LEU A 12 2.96 -30.29 12.89
CA LEU A 12 3.09 -28.97 13.48
C LEU A 12 2.37 -27.92 12.62
N ASP A 13 1.39 -27.21 13.21
CA ASP A 13 0.70 -26.07 12.59
C ASP A 13 1.18 -24.77 13.26
N ILE A 14 1.85 -23.92 12.48
CA ILE A 14 2.37 -22.61 12.91
C ILE A 14 1.49 -21.53 12.29
N ARG A 15 0.90 -20.67 13.13
CA ARG A 15 0.07 -19.56 12.70
C ARG A 15 0.68 -18.24 13.17
N TYR A 16 0.79 -17.31 12.24
CA TYR A 16 1.20 -15.94 12.51
C TYR A 16 -0.04 -15.04 12.49
N ALA A 17 -0.13 -14.13 13.46
CA ALA A 17 -1.19 -13.14 13.50
C ALA A 17 -0.64 -11.75 13.83
N MET A 18 -1.28 -10.74 13.24
CA MET A 18 -1.09 -9.34 13.60
C MET A 18 -2.26 -8.91 14.47
N GLY A 19 -1.98 -8.47 15.70
CA GLY A 19 -2.98 -7.99 16.64
C GLY A 19 -2.86 -6.48 16.84
N VAL A 20 -3.98 -5.77 16.84
CA VAL A 20 -4.10 -4.37 17.25
C VAL A 20 -4.98 -4.31 18.50
N GLY A 21 -4.44 -3.76 19.59
CA GLY A 21 -5.18 -3.55 20.83
C GLY A 21 -5.55 -2.08 21.00
N PHE A 22 -6.79 -1.79 21.40
CA PHE A 22 -7.21 -0.45 21.79
C PHE A 22 -7.98 -0.48 23.10
N TYR A 23 -7.75 0.54 23.92
CA TYR A 23 -8.50 0.76 25.15
C TYR A 23 -9.74 1.58 24.82
N HIS A 24 -10.90 1.18 25.34
CA HIS A 24 -12.15 1.91 25.16
C HIS A 24 -12.59 2.57 26.48
N PRO A 25 -12.29 3.86 26.69
CA PRO A 25 -12.58 4.55 27.95
C PRO A 25 -14.04 4.48 28.42
N PRO A 26 -15.06 4.52 27.54
CA PRO A 26 -16.46 4.46 27.97
C PRO A 26 -16.89 3.14 28.62
N HIS A 27 -16.24 2.02 28.29
CA HIS A 27 -16.59 0.69 28.81
C HIS A 27 -15.50 0.10 29.73
N ASP A 28 -14.39 0.81 29.94
CA ASP A 28 -13.22 0.34 30.71
C ASP A 28 -12.71 -1.05 30.27
N GLU A 29 -12.88 -1.35 28.98
CA GLU A 29 -12.56 -2.63 28.39
C GLU A 29 -11.42 -2.50 27.36
N HIS A 30 -10.57 -3.52 27.35
CA HIS A 30 -9.54 -3.69 26.33
C HIS A 30 -10.09 -4.53 25.19
N TYR A 31 -10.08 -3.96 23.98
CA TYR A 31 -10.42 -4.69 22.77
C TYR A 31 -9.14 -5.05 22.03
N SER A 32 -8.99 -6.31 21.67
CA SER A 32 -7.93 -6.79 20.78
C SER A 32 -8.54 -7.32 19.49
N LEU A 33 -7.93 -6.96 18.37
CA LEU A 33 -8.36 -7.37 17.05
C LEU A 33 -7.20 -8.07 16.36
N GLU A 34 -7.38 -9.36 16.08
CA GLU A 34 -6.33 -10.22 15.54
C GLU A 34 -6.65 -10.64 14.11
N PHE A 35 -5.69 -10.44 13.22
CA PHE A 35 -5.76 -10.84 11.83
C PHE A 35 -4.77 -11.97 11.55
N PHE A 36 -5.29 -13.10 11.08
CA PHE A 36 -4.45 -14.20 10.62
C PHE A 36 -3.64 -13.78 9.39
N CYS A 37 -2.34 -14.06 9.44
CA CYS A 37 -1.41 -13.81 8.36
C CYS A 37 -0.79 -15.15 7.92
N ALA A 38 -0.68 -15.36 6.61
CA ALA A 38 -0.14 -16.61 6.05
C ALA A 38 1.36 -16.84 6.32
N GLY A 39 2.04 -15.89 6.96
CA GLY A 39 3.45 -15.95 7.30
C GLY A 39 3.90 -14.74 8.12
N PHE A 40 5.10 -14.84 8.71
CA PHE A 40 5.72 -13.74 9.45
C PHE A 40 5.91 -12.50 8.57
N ASP A 41 6.48 -12.68 7.38
CA ASP A 41 6.76 -11.59 6.45
C ASP A 41 5.48 -10.84 6.06
N LEU A 42 4.38 -11.57 5.87
CA LEU A 42 3.09 -10.96 5.52
C LEU A 42 2.53 -10.13 6.68
N ALA A 43 2.71 -10.57 7.92
CA ALA A 43 2.32 -9.79 9.10
C ALA A 43 3.19 -8.53 9.28
N VAL A 44 4.49 -8.61 8.99
CA VAL A 44 5.38 -7.45 8.95
C VAL A 44 4.96 -6.48 7.84
N CYS A 45 4.67 -6.98 6.63
CA CYS A 45 4.16 -6.16 5.54
C CYS A 45 2.84 -5.46 5.90
N ASN A 46 1.91 -6.17 6.56
CA ASN A 46 0.65 -5.56 7.01
C ASN A 46 0.89 -4.44 8.04
N TRP A 47 1.81 -4.66 8.98
CA TRP A 47 2.20 -3.62 9.95
C TRP A 47 2.85 -2.42 9.27
N GLU A 48 3.79 -2.66 8.36
CA GLU A 48 4.46 -1.61 7.58
C GLU A 48 3.47 -0.85 6.69
N ALA A 49 2.45 -1.50 6.13
CA ALA A 49 1.41 -0.83 5.35
C ALA A 49 0.54 0.09 6.22
N ILE A 50 0.12 -0.36 7.40
CA ILE A 50 -0.64 0.47 8.36
C ILE A 50 0.21 1.66 8.82
N ARG A 51 1.45 1.39 9.23
CA ARG A 51 2.41 2.43 9.60
C ARG A 51 2.63 3.40 8.46
N ALA A 52 2.79 2.90 7.25
CA ALA A 52 2.97 3.73 6.07
C ALA A 52 1.76 4.60 5.78
N TYR A 53 0.54 4.11 5.97
CA TYR A 53 -0.68 4.91 5.82
C TYR A 53 -0.81 6.00 6.89
N MET A 54 -0.45 5.70 8.14
CA MET A 54 -0.56 6.65 9.25
C MET A 54 0.56 7.70 9.24
N GLU A 55 1.78 7.31 8.86
CA GLU A 55 2.98 8.14 8.97
C GLU A 55 3.42 8.76 7.64
N TYR A 56 3.31 8.03 6.54
CA TYR A 56 3.54 8.57 5.21
C TYR A 56 2.18 8.98 4.64
N GLU A 57 2.11 10.17 4.09
CA GLU A 57 0.94 10.66 3.34
C GLU A 57 0.72 9.87 2.03
N VAL A 58 0.92 8.55 2.03
CA VAL A 58 0.64 7.62 0.94
C VAL A 58 -0.88 7.45 0.91
N HIS A 59 -1.53 8.46 0.36
CA HIS A 59 -2.97 8.59 0.36
C HIS A 59 -3.63 7.81 -0.78
N SER A 60 -2.84 7.17 -1.64
CA SER A 60 -3.37 6.46 -2.79
C SER A 60 -2.60 5.17 -3.06
N LEU A 61 -3.36 4.09 -3.26
CA LEU A 61 -2.87 2.82 -3.79
C LEU A 61 -2.09 3.01 -5.11
N LYS A 62 -2.43 4.04 -5.90
CA LYS A 62 -1.72 4.36 -7.14
C LYS A 62 -0.26 4.73 -6.91
N GLU A 63 0.05 5.45 -5.83
CA GLU A 63 1.43 5.84 -5.52
C GLU A 63 2.31 4.61 -5.22
N ILE A 64 1.71 3.59 -4.61
CA ILE A 64 2.40 2.34 -4.28
C ILE A 64 2.48 1.42 -5.51
N GLN A 65 1.38 1.28 -6.25
CA GLN A 65 1.23 0.31 -7.32
C GLN A 65 1.77 0.79 -8.67
N ASP A 66 1.82 2.10 -8.92
CA ASP A 66 2.24 2.65 -10.20
C ASP A 66 3.46 3.58 -10.09
N PRO A 67 4.63 3.06 -9.66
CA PRO A 67 5.85 3.86 -9.52
C PRO A 67 6.39 4.37 -10.86
N LEU A 68 5.94 3.80 -11.98
CA LEU A 68 6.34 4.18 -13.33
C LEU A 68 5.33 5.11 -14.01
N GLU A 69 4.25 5.50 -13.35
CA GLU A 69 3.16 6.34 -13.89
C GLU A 69 2.64 5.83 -15.24
N LEU A 70 2.39 4.53 -15.33
CA LEU A 70 1.89 3.85 -16.52
C LEU A 70 0.36 3.75 -16.56
N GLN A 71 -0.35 4.01 -15.46
CA GLN A 71 -1.82 4.02 -15.43
C GLN A 71 -2.37 5.40 -15.82
N ASN A 72 -3.21 5.42 -16.86
CA ASN A 72 -3.95 6.63 -17.25
C ASN A 72 -5.16 6.85 -16.33
N PRO A 73 -5.76 8.07 -16.32
CA PRO A 73 -6.91 8.38 -15.45
C PRO A 73 -8.16 7.52 -15.66
N CYS A 74 -8.32 6.87 -16.81
CA CYS A 74 -9.47 6.01 -17.13
C CYS A 74 -9.18 4.51 -16.98
N ASP A 75 -7.96 4.13 -16.58
CA ASP A 75 -7.57 2.73 -16.50
C ASP A 75 -8.03 2.09 -15.16
N PRO A 76 -8.25 0.76 -15.12
CA PRO A 76 -8.50 0.06 -13.88
C PRO A 76 -7.35 0.23 -12.87
N PRO A 77 -7.62 0.23 -11.55
CA PRO A 77 -6.59 0.45 -10.53
C PRO A 77 -5.59 -0.71 -10.39
N HIS A 78 -5.86 -1.88 -10.98
CA HIS A 78 -4.96 -3.03 -10.96
C HIS A 78 -4.01 -3.01 -12.17
N GLU A 79 -2.84 -3.62 -12.09
CA GLU A 79 -1.99 -3.84 -13.27
C GLU A 79 -2.62 -4.86 -14.24
N GLY A 80 -2.42 -4.67 -15.55
CA GLY A 80 -2.98 -5.57 -16.58
C GLY A 80 -2.51 -5.26 -17.99
N LEU A 81 -3.27 -5.69 -19.02
CA LEU A 81 -2.89 -5.43 -20.41
C LEU A 81 -2.81 -3.94 -20.74
N HIS A 82 -3.68 -3.13 -20.15
CA HIS A 82 -3.67 -1.68 -20.32
C HIS A 82 -2.32 -1.07 -19.92
N THR A 83 -1.71 -1.51 -18.81
CA THR A 83 -0.39 -1.07 -18.36
C THR A 83 0.69 -1.36 -19.40
N PHE A 84 0.65 -2.55 -20.02
CA PHE A 84 1.58 -2.91 -21.10
C PHE A 84 1.37 -2.08 -22.37
N TYR A 85 0.11 -1.86 -22.78
CA TYR A 85 -0.19 -1.01 -23.94
C TYR A 85 0.25 0.43 -23.72
N ASN A 86 0.04 0.97 -22.52
CA ASN A 86 0.49 2.30 -22.12
C ASN A 86 2.03 2.38 -22.10
N ALA A 87 2.71 1.38 -21.57
CA ALA A 87 4.18 1.31 -21.59
C ALA A 87 4.73 1.26 -23.03
N ARG A 88 4.08 0.48 -23.91
CA ARG A 88 4.43 0.41 -25.33
C ARG A 88 4.20 1.74 -26.04
N GLU A 89 3.09 2.41 -25.76
CA GLU A 89 2.80 3.72 -26.31
C GLU A 89 3.81 4.76 -25.83
N ARG A 90 4.16 4.75 -24.53
CA ARG A 90 5.21 5.59 -23.95
C ARG A 90 6.54 5.37 -24.65
N MET A 91 6.96 4.12 -24.87
CA MET A 91 8.18 3.80 -25.60
C MET A 91 8.16 4.35 -27.03
N ARG A 92 7.02 4.22 -27.74
CA ARG A 92 6.85 4.78 -29.09
C ARG A 92 6.91 6.31 -29.10
N ARG A 93 6.31 6.98 -28.10
CA ARG A 93 6.39 8.44 -27.91
C ARG A 93 7.83 8.89 -27.66
N ARG A 94 8.54 8.22 -26.75
CA ARG A 94 9.97 8.48 -26.48
C ARG A 94 10.85 8.34 -27.74
N ARG A 95 10.54 7.35 -28.59
CA ARG A 95 11.21 7.17 -29.89
C ARG A 95 10.90 8.32 -30.85
N LYS A 96 9.64 8.74 -30.95
CA LYS A 96 9.21 9.87 -31.81
C LYS A 96 9.88 11.18 -31.38
N ASN A 97 9.99 11.39 -30.07
CA ASN A 97 10.63 12.56 -29.47
C ASN A 97 12.17 12.48 -29.46
N ARG A 98 12.76 11.39 -29.95
CA ARG A 98 14.22 11.13 -29.95
C ARG A 98 14.87 11.14 -28.55
N GLU A 99 14.09 10.86 -27.51
CA GLU A 99 14.58 10.77 -26.11
C GLU A 99 15.38 9.49 -25.85
N VAL A 100 15.22 8.48 -26.71
CA VAL A 100 15.86 7.16 -26.58
C VAL A 100 16.70 6.81 -27.80
N GLY A 101 17.87 6.22 -27.57
CA GLY A 101 18.77 5.79 -28.63
C GLY A 101 18.18 4.69 -29.52
N PHE A 102 18.71 4.52 -30.73
CA PHE A 102 18.19 3.58 -31.73
C PHE A 102 18.09 2.12 -31.24
N PHE A 103 19.03 1.67 -30.40
CA PHE A 103 19.06 0.31 -29.85
C PHE A 103 18.10 0.10 -28.68
N TYR A 104 17.63 1.15 -28.02
CA TYR A 104 16.78 1.04 -26.83
C TYR A 104 15.44 0.34 -27.10
N PRO A 105 14.69 0.67 -28.18
CA PRO A 105 13.48 -0.08 -28.54
C PRO A 105 13.74 -1.57 -28.82
N PHE A 106 14.88 -1.91 -29.41
CA PHE A 106 15.23 -3.30 -29.69
C PHE A 106 15.38 -4.10 -28.40
N TRP A 107 16.17 -3.60 -27.46
CA TRP A 107 16.35 -4.22 -26.14
C TRP A 107 15.05 -4.23 -25.32
N TRP A 108 14.23 -3.17 -25.42
CA TRP A 108 12.92 -3.13 -24.78
C TRP A 108 12.04 -4.27 -25.26
N TYR A 109 11.94 -4.50 -26.57
CA TYR A 109 11.15 -5.59 -27.12
C TYR A 109 11.77 -6.96 -26.81
N LEU A 110 13.09 -7.11 -26.89
CA LEU A 110 13.76 -8.38 -26.55
C LEU A 110 13.49 -8.80 -25.11
N TYR A 111 13.60 -7.86 -24.16
CA TYR A 111 13.27 -8.10 -22.76
C TYR A 111 11.83 -8.59 -22.59
N HIS A 112 10.87 -7.93 -23.24
CA HIS A 112 9.47 -8.35 -23.17
C HIS A 112 9.22 -9.71 -23.82
N VAL A 113 9.96 -10.10 -24.87
CA VAL A 113 9.83 -11.46 -25.43
C VAL A 113 10.31 -12.50 -24.42
N LEU A 114 11.44 -12.23 -23.74
CA LEU A 114 11.99 -13.12 -22.74
C LEU A 114 11.07 -13.26 -21.51
N THR A 115 10.35 -12.21 -21.14
CA THR A 115 9.38 -12.22 -20.02
C THR A 115 7.98 -12.71 -20.42
N LEU A 116 7.87 -13.50 -21.49
CA LEU A 116 6.60 -14.08 -21.97
C LEU A 116 5.59 -13.03 -22.48
N TRP A 117 6.08 -11.87 -22.89
CA TRP A 117 5.37 -10.77 -23.54
C TRP A 117 4.11 -10.35 -22.78
N THR A 118 2.92 -10.62 -23.32
CA THR A 118 1.64 -10.25 -22.71
C THR A 118 1.00 -11.39 -21.93
N LEU A 119 1.57 -12.60 -21.94
CA LEU A 119 0.99 -13.77 -21.26
C LEU A 119 0.81 -13.56 -19.76
N PRO A 120 1.77 -12.99 -19.00
CA PRO A 120 1.57 -12.71 -17.58
C PRO A 120 0.42 -11.72 -17.32
N ASN A 121 0.26 -10.72 -18.20
CA ASN A 121 -0.82 -9.74 -18.09
C ASN A 121 -2.19 -10.36 -18.40
N TYR A 122 -2.27 -11.27 -19.37
CA TYR A 122 -3.48 -12.06 -19.63
C TYR A 122 -3.83 -12.97 -18.46
N LEU A 123 -2.83 -13.61 -17.84
CA LEU A 123 -3.04 -14.45 -16.66
C LEU A 123 -3.56 -13.63 -15.49
N THR A 124 -3.00 -12.44 -15.27
CA THR A 124 -3.43 -11.50 -14.23
C THR A 124 -4.88 -11.06 -14.45
N GLU A 125 -5.25 -10.67 -15.68
CA GLU A 125 -6.65 -10.34 -15.98
C GLU A 125 -7.59 -11.53 -15.83
N TRP A 126 -7.16 -12.73 -16.23
CA TRP A 126 -7.93 -13.96 -16.05
C TRP A 126 -8.13 -14.26 -14.56
N GLU A 127 -7.07 -14.17 -13.76
CA GLU A 127 -7.12 -14.39 -12.32
C GLU A 127 -8.03 -13.37 -11.64
N ILE A 128 -7.94 -12.10 -12.00
CA ILE A 128 -8.82 -11.05 -11.47
C ILE A 128 -10.27 -11.33 -11.86
N ARG A 129 -10.55 -11.72 -13.11
CA ARG A 129 -11.90 -12.11 -13.54
C ARG A 129 -12.39 -13.33 -12.78
N ARG A 130 -11.52 -14.30 -12.53
CA ARG A 130 -11.81 -15.52 -11.74
C ARG A 130 -12.09 -15.19 -10.27
N ILE A 131 -11.31 -14.32 -9.65
CA ILE A 131 -11.54 -13.85 -8.27
C ILE A 131 -12.88 -13.08 -8.21
N LYS A 132 -13.15 -12.21 -9.20
CA LYS A 132 -14.44 -11.52 -9.31
C LYS A 132 -15.61 -12.50 -9.47
N SER A 133 -15.45 -13.57 -10.27
CA SER A 133 -16.50 -14.57 -10.52
C SER A 133 -16.70 -15.55 -9.37
N ILE A 134 -15.64 -15.90 -8.65
CA ILE A 134 -15.71 -16.71 -7.41
C ILE A 134 -16.37 -15.91 -6.29
N GLY A 135 -16.52 -14.59 -6.48
CA GLY A 135 -17.09 -13.67 -5.52
C GLY A 135 -16.04 -13.31 -4.49
N ARG A 136 -15.61 -12.05 -4.50
CA ARG A 136 -15.30 -11.43 -3.20
C ARG A 136 -16.55 -11.70 -2.36
N ALA A 137 -16.41 -12.32 -1.20
CA ALA A 137 -17.48 -12.34 -0.21
C ALA A 137 -18.03 -10.92 -0.17
N VAL A 138 -19.27 -10.74 -0.63
CA VAL A 138 -19.89 -9.42 -0.76
C VAL A 138 -19.69 -8.77 0.59
N ILE A 139 -18.98 -7.64 0.61
CA ILE A 139 -18.75 -6.92 1.86
C ILE A 139 -20.14 -6.71 2.47
N PRO A 140 -20.44 -7.28 3.65
CA PRO A 140 -21.78 -7.20 4.22
C PRO A 140 -22.24 -5.74 4.22
N ASP A 141 -23.51 -5.47 3.94
CA ASP A 141 -24.00 -4.08 3.84
C ASP A 141 -23.72 -3.29 5.13
N ALA A 142 -23.75 -3.97 6.28
CA ALA A 142 -23.31 -3.40 7.55
C ALA A 142 -21.87 -2.87 7.47
N MET A 143 -20.96 -3.64 6.86
CA MET A 143 -19.57 -3.29 6.63
C MET A 143 -19.34 -2.17 5.63
N GLN A 144 -20.15 -2.10 4.57
CA GLN A 144 -20.10 -0.94 3.68
C GLN A 144 -20.48 0.33 4.44
N ARG A 145 -21.58 0.29 5.23
CA ARG A 145 -22.06 1.45 6.00
C ARG A 145 -21.06 1.93 7.05
N TRP A 146 -20.37 1.04 7.79
CA TRP A 146 -19.35 1.47 8.76
C TRP A 146 -18.00 1.81 8.13
N SER A 147 -17.80 1.51 6.85
CA SER A 147 -16.59 1.90 6.10
C SER A 147 -16.76 3.24 5.37
N GLU A 148 -17.97 3.81 5.33
CA GLU A 148 -18.15 5.16 4.78
C GLU A 148 -17.38 6.19 5.61
N PRO A 149 -16.75 7.18 4.96
CA PRO A 149 -16.00 8.19 5.68
C PRO A 149 -16.94 8.94 6.62
N LEU A 150 -16.50 9.13 7.87
CA LEU A 150 -17.24 9.91 8.84
C LEU A 150 -17.52 11.33 8.28
N PRO A 151 -18.67 11.94 8.60
CA PRO A 151 -18.92 13.33 8.25
C PRO A 151 -17.79 14.23 8.75
N PRO A 152 -17.37 15.27 8.00
CA PRO A 152 -16.29 16.18 8.39
C PRO A 152 -16.49 16.83 9.77
N GLU A 153 -17.75 16.97 10.20
CA GLU A 153 -18.13 17.50 11.51
C GLU A 153 -17.72 16.59 12.67
N GLN A 154 -17.62 15.27 12.44
CA GLN A 154 -17.21 14.26 13.42
C GLN A 154 -15.70 14.00 13.38
N TRP A 155 -14.96 14.64 12.49
CA TRP A 155 -13.52 14.50 12.45
C TRP A 155 -12.91 15.14 13.69
N ALA A 156 -12.06 14.38 14.38
CA ALA A 156 -11.26 14.93 15.46
C ALA A 156 -10.39 16.06 14.89
N LYS A 157 -10.58 17.28 15.40
CA LYS A 157 -9.73 18.41 15.03
C LYS A 157 -8.35 18.17 15.64
N PRO A 158 -7.27 18.11 14.84
CA PRO A 158 -5.93 17.94 15.39
C PRO A 158 -5.64 19.12 16.33
N SER A 159 -4.97 18.84 17.46
CA SER A 159 -4.60 19.88 18.41
C SER A 159 -3.63 20.88 17.76
N ALA A 160 -3.60 22.13 18.25
CA ALA A 160 -2.71 23.15 17.72
C ALA A 160 -1.22 22.72 17.80
N GLU A 161 -0.86 21.99 18.85
CA GLU A 161 0.46 21.37 19.01
C GLU A 161 0.74 20.36 17.89
N LEU A 162 -0.21 19.46 17.62
CA LEU A 162 -0.05 18.41 16.60
C LEU A 162 0.07 19.02 15.20
N VAL A 163 -0.70 20.06 14.90
CA VAL A 163 -0.58 20.83 13.65
C VAL A 163 0.82 21.46 13.52
N ARG A 164 1.34 22.06 14.59
CA ARG A 164 2.70 22.64 14.63
C ARG A 164 3.77 21.58 14.38
N LEU A 165 3.70 20.45 15.08
CA LEU A 165 4.65 19.34 14.95
C LEU A 165 4.61 18.74 13.53
N SER A 166 3.42 18.52 12.98
CA SER A 166 3.27 18.05 11.59
C SER A 166 3.92 19.01 10.59
N GLN A 167 3.77 20.32 10.77
CA GLN A 167 4.42 21.31 9.92
C GLN A 167 5.95 21.27 10.06
N ALA A 168 6.47 21.10 11.28
CA ALA A 168 7.91 20.97 11.52
C ALA A 168 8.50 19.71 10.85
N VAL A 169 7.80 18.57 10.93
CA VAL A 169 8.18 17.33 10.24
C VAL A 169 8.20 17.53 8.71
N LYS A 170 7.16 18.17 8.14
CA LYS A 170 7.11 18.48 6.70
C LYS A 170 8.29 19.35 6.25
N ASN A 171 8.65 20.35 7.05
CA ASN A 171 9.80 21.21 6.78
C ASN A 171 11.13 20.43 6.81
N LEU A 172 11.32 19.53 7.79
CA LEU A 172 12.51 18.67 7.84
C LEU A 172 12.57 17.68 6.69
N ARG A 173 11.43 17.10 6.28
CA ARG A 173 11.34 16.21 5.11
C ARG A 173 11.81 16.93 3.84
N GLY A 174 11.39 18.18 3.64
CA GLY A 174 11.83 18.99 2.51
C GLY A 174 13.34 19.28 2.52
N LYS A 175 13.93 19.50 3.70
CA LYS A 175 15.39 19.75 3.84
C LYS A 175 16.23 18.49 3.70
N ARG A 176 15.75 17.35 4.22
CA ARG A 176 16.50 16.08 4.32
C ARG A 176 15.62 14.89 3.90
N PRO A 177 15.43 14.68 2.59
CA PRO A 177 14.55 13.61 2.09
C PRO A 177 15.08 12.19 2.37
N SER A 178 16.40 12.01 2.56
CA SER A 178 17.04 10.70 2.80
C SER A 178 17.16 10.28 4.28
N GLN A 179 16.84 11.15 5.22
CA GLN A 179 16.93 10.84 6.66
C GLN A 179 15.93 9.75 7.08
N ASN A 180 16.26 8.97 8.11
CA ASN A 180 15.31 7.99 8.68
C ASN A 180 14.10 8.73 9.30
N LEU A 181 12.90 8.17 9.16
CA LEU A 181 11.67 8.75 9.69
C LEU A 181 11.66 8.85 11.22
N ALA A 182 12.06 7.80 11.93
CA ALA A 182 12.04 7.77 13.40
C ALA A 182 12.93 8.85 13.99
N SER A 183 14.09 9.11 13.37
CA SER A 183 14.97 10.19 13.80
C SER A 183 14.40 11.58 13.50
N ARG A 184 13.64 11.76 12.40
CA ARG A 184 12.95 13.04 12.13
C ARG A 184 11.90 13.35 13.20
N PHE A 185 11.05 12.38 13.55
CA PHE A 185 10.03 12.60 14.58
C PHE A 185 10.66 12.84 15.95
N ALA A 186 11.71 12.10 16.29
CA ALA A 186 12.47 12.32 17.53
C ALA A 186 13.10 13.72 17.58
N GLU A 187 13.71 14.19 16.48
CA GLU A 187 14.30 15.54 16.37
C GLU A 187 13.23 16.62 16.56
N VAL A 188 12.05 16.48 15.94
CA VAL A 188 10.94 17.43 16.11
C VAL A 188 10.41 17.44 17.55
N GLN A 189 10.26 16.26 18.17
CA GLN A 189 9.78 16.16 19.54
C GLN A 189 10.78 16.75 20.55
N GLN A 190 12.08 16.56 20.32
CA GLN A 190 13.14 17.16 21.13
C GLN A 190 13.16 18.69 21.02
N LEU A 191 12.95 19.23 19.81
CA LEU A 191 12.88 20.68 19.58
C LEU A 191 11.63 21.32 20.20
N ASP A 192 10.56 20.55 20.42
CA ASP A 192 9.32 21.02 21.04
C ASP A 192 9.41 21.12 22.57
N GLN A 193 10.23 20.25 23.17
CA GLN A 193 10.46 20.16 24.61
C GLN A 193 11.52 21.15 25.13
N GLN A 194 12.21 21.87 24.24
CA GLN A 194 13.20 22.92 24.54
C GLN A 194 12.58 24.31 24.54
#